data_AF-K1JPV3-F1
#
_entry.id   AF-K1JPV3-F1
#
_cell.length_a   1.000
_cell.length_b   1.000
_cell.length_c   1.000
_cell.angle_alpha   90.00
_cell.angle_beta   90.00
_cell.angle_gamma   90.00
#
_symmetry.space_group_name_H-M   'P 1'
#
loop_
_entity.id
_entity.type
_entity.pdbx_description
1 polymer ?
#
loop_
_entity_poly.entity_id
_entity_poly.type
_entity_poly.pdbx_seq_one_letter_code
_entity_poly.pdbx_strand_id
1 'polypeptide(L)'
;MIDAELKDIARHYGRDHQTLKAAEEFGEAATAASRLALARQAEASGGKYRCITVLENDLAEECADCLVMISQLRILIPGFSAKVDRVMHEKIERQINRISKEQQC
;
A
#
# COMPACT_ATOMS: atom_id res chain seq x y z
N MET A 1 15.88 -0.36 -14.55
CA MET A 1 15.07 -0.98 -15.62
C MET A 1 13.59 -0.67 -15.41
N ILE A 2 13.04 -0.88 -14.21
CA ILE A 2 11.63 -0.61 -13.83
C ILE A 2 11.16 0.84 -14.11
N ASP A 3 12.01 1.85 -13.94
CA ASP A 3 11.60 3.26 -14.04
C ASP A 3 11.22 3.72 -15.46
N ALA A 4 11.80 3.10 -16.51
CA ALA A 4 11.47 3.41 -17.90
C ALA A 4 10.10 2.83 -18.28
N GLU A 5 9.87 1.56 -17.91
CA GLU A 5 8.61 0.85 -18.18
C GLU A 5 7.44 1.52 -17.45
N LEU A 6 7.61 1.93 -16.20
CA LEU A 6 6.59 2.67 -15.45
C LEU A 6 6.23 4.00 -16.12
N LYS A 7 7.22 4.72 -16.68
CA LYS A 7 6.97 5.96 -17.42
C LYS A 7 6.19 5.72 -18.70
N ASP A 8 6.48 4.63 -19.42
CA ASP A 8 5.79 4.30 -20.65
C ASP A 8 4.32 3.93 -20.39
N ILE A 9 4.05 3.11 -19.37
CA ILE A 9 2.69 2.77 -18.94
C ILE A 9 1.94 4.03 -18.49
N ALA A 10 2.55 4.83 -17.62
CA ALA A 10 1.96 6.05 -17.11
C ALA A 10 1.57 7.02 -18.24
N ARG A 11 2.48 7.24 -19.20
CA ARG A 11 2.23 8.13 -20.35
C ARG A 11 1.15 7.59 -21.28
N HIS A 12 1.09 6.28 -21.47
CA HIS A 12 0.09 5.65 -22.34
C HIS A 12 -1.33 5.86 -21.83
N TYR A 13 -1.56 5.60 -20.54
CA TYR A 13 -2.90 5.65 -19.94
C TYR A 13 -3.29 7.03 -19.40
N GLY A 14 -2.31 7.82 -18.95
CA GLY A 14 -2.53 9.16 -18.46
C GLY A 14 -3.10 9.23 -17.03
N ARG A 15 -3.10 10.46 -16.50
CA ARG A 15 -3.35 10.76 -15.08
C ARG A 15 -4.69 10.24 -14.56
N ASP A 16 -5.79 10.55 -15.24
CA ASP A 16 -7.12 10.32 -14.69
C ASP A 16 -7.48 8.83 -14.72
N HIS A 17 -7.11 8.12 -15.78
CA HIS A 17 -7.24 6.66 -15.87
C HIS A 17 -6.42 5.96 -14.77
N GLN A 18 -5.14 6.32 -14.64
CA GLN A 18 -4.27 5.74 -13.62
C GLN A 18 -4.71 6.12 -12.20
N THR A 19 -5.40 7.24 -11.99
CA THR A 19 -6.00 7.59 -10.69
C THR A 19 -7.15 6.65 -10.33
N LEU A 20 -8.02 6.32 -11.30
CA LEU A 20 -9.09 5.34 -11.08
C LEU A 20 -8.53 3.94 -10.85
N LYS A 21 -7.54 3.53 -11.65
CA LYS A 21 -6.90 2.23 -11.48
C LYS A 21 -6.21 2.12 -10.11
N ALA A 22 -5.57 3.19 -9.64
CA ALA A 22 -5.01 3.22 -8.28
C ALA A 22 -6.08 3.00 -7.21
N ALA A 23 -7.28 3.56 -7.39
CA ALA A 23 -8.37 3.37 -6.44
C ALA A 23 -8.85 1.90 -6.40
N GLU A 24 -8.85 1.19 -7.54
CA GLU A 24 -9.14 -0.24 -7.60
C GLU A 24 -8.10 -1.05 -6.80
N GLU A 25 -6.81 -0.88 -7.10
CA GLU A 25 -5.73 -1.61 -6.40
C GLU A 25 -5.72 -1.33 -4.89
N PHE A 26 -6.00 -0.08 -4.48
CA PHE A 26 -6.13 0.25 -3.05
C PHE A 26 -7.31 -0.49 -2.39
N GLY A 27 -8.40 -0.72 -3.12
CA GLY A 27 -9.55 -1.49 -2.65
C GLY A 27 -9.24 -3.00 -2.53
N GLU A 28 -8.49 -3.54 -3.47
CA GLU A 28 -8.05 -4.94 -3.48
C GLU A 28 -7.07 -5.21 -2.32
N ALA A 29 -6.07 -4.34 -2.14
CA ALA A 29 -5.16 -4.39 -0.99
C ALA A 29 -5.88 -4.23 0.36
N ALA A 30 -6.85 -3.32 0.46
CA ALA A 30 -7.66 -3.17 1.66
C ALA A 30 -8.46 -4.46 1.99
N THR A 31 -8.98 -5.12 0.96
CA THR A 31 -9.71 -6.38 1.09
C THR A 31 -8.79 -7.51 1.53
N ALA A 32 -7.61 -7.66 0.91
CA ALA A 32 -6.61 -8.66 1.27
C ALA A 32 -6.13 -8.48 2.72
N ALA A 33 -5.82 -7.24 3.11
CA ALA A 33 -5.40 -6.91 4.47
C ALA A 33 -6.48 -7.27 5.50
N SER A 34 -7.74 -6.97 5.20
CA SER A 34 -8.87 -7.30 6.08
C SER A 34 -9.05 -8.81 6.23
N ARG A 35 -8.93 -9.57 5.13
CA ARG A 35 -9.01 -11.04 5.16
C ARG A 35 -7.90 -11.65 6.00
N LEU A 36 -6.65 -11.18 5.84
CA LEU A 36 -5.52 -11.64 6.64
C LEU A 36 -5.71 -11.32 8.13
N ALA A 37 -6.17 -10.11 8.45
CA ALA A 37 -6.42 -9.71 9.84
C ALA A 37 -7.47 -10.60 10.51
N LEU A 38 -8.59 -10.87 9.83
CA LEU A 38 -9.65 -11.76 10.33
C LEU A 38 -9.14 -13.20 10.49
N ALA A 39 -8.33 -13.68 9.55
CA ALA A 39 -7.73 -15.00 9.61
C ALA A 39 -6.85 -15.17 10.86
N ARG A 40 -5.97 -14.19 11.13
CA ARG A 40 -5.10 -14.18 12.30
C ARG A 40 -5.87 -14.11 13.62
N GLN A 41 -6.96 -13.34 13.66
CA GLN A 41 -7.85 -13.30 14.84
C GLN A 41 -8.55 -14.64 15.08
N ALA A 42 -9.02 -15.28 14.02
CA ALA A 42 -9.66 -16.60 14.11
C ALA A 42 -8.67 -17.67 14.58
N GLU A 43 -7.45 -17.68 14.02
CA GLU A 43 -6.37 -18.59 14.42
C GLU A 43 -6.01 -18.41 15.90
N ALA A 44 -5.85 -17.17 16.37
CA ALA A 44 -5.59 -16.86 17.78
C ALA A 44 -6.71 -17.32 18.73
N SER A 45 -7.94 -17.44 18.21
CA SER A 45 -9.11 -17.91 18.97
C SER A 45 -9.34 -19.43 18.85
N GLY A 46 -8.40 -20.17 18.26
CA GLY A 46 -8.49 -21.63 18.07
C GLY A 46 -9.36 -22.08 16.89
N GLY A 47 -9.79 -21.15 16.03
CA GLY A 47 -10.51 -21.45 14.79
C GLY A 47 -9.60 -21.99 13.69
N LYS A 48 -10.14 -22.81 12.79
CA LYS A 48 -9.45 -23.20 11.55
C LYS A 48 -9.71 -22.18 10.45
N TYR A 49 -8.66 -21.57 9.92
CA TYR A 49 -8.74 -20.68 8.77
C TYR A 49 -7.93 -21.24 7.59
N ARG A 50 -8.12 -20.65 6.39
CA ARG A 50 -7.22 -20.88 5.24
C ARG A 50 -5.77 -20.63 5.66
N CYS A 51 -4.85 -21.30 4.95
CA CYS A 51 -3.41 -21.14 5.15
C CYS A 51 -3.02 -19.65 5.23
N ILE A 52 -2.57 -19.18 6.39
CA ILE A 52 -2.20 -17.78 6.64
C ILE A 52 -1.19 -17.30 5.61
N THR A 53 -0.22 -18.15 5.26
CA THR A 53 0.81 -17.85 4.25
C THR A 53 0.22 -17.52 2.88
N VAL A 54 -0.91 -18.13 2.49
CA VAL A 54 -1.58 -17.77 1.23
C VAL A 54 -2.13 -16.34 1.31
N LEU A 55 -2.77 -15.99 2.43
CA LEU A 55 -3.32 -14.63 2.61
C LEU A 55 -2.23 -13.57 2.76
N GLU A 56 -1.06 -13.93 3.28
CA GLU A 56 0.12 -13.07 3.31
C GLU A 56 0.67 -12.82 1.90
N ASN A 57 0.72 -13.87 1.06
CA ASN A 57 1.12 -13.72 -0.33
C ASN A 57 0.11 -12.89 -1.13
N ASP A 58 -1.20 -13.15 -0.96
CA ASP A 58 -2.26 -12.34 -1.58
C ASP A 58 -2.06 -10.87 -1.22
N LEU A 59 -1.89 -10.54 0.07
CA LEU A 59 -1.64 -9.16 0.49
C LEU A 59 -0.35 -8.56 -0.12
N ALA A 60 0.71 -9.36 -0.23
CA ALA A 60 1.96 -8.90 -0.82
C ALA A 60 1.81 -8.55 -2.31
N GLU A 61 1.05 -9.35 -3.07
CA GLU A 61 0.73 -9.08 -4.48
C GLU A 61 -0.03 -7.76 -4.61
N GLU A 62 -1.13 -7.59 -3.86
CA GLU A 62 -1.94 -6.36 -3.92
C GLU A 62 -1.16 -5.12 -3.48
N CYS A 63 -0.23 -5.27 -2.51
CA CYS A 63 0.65 -4.18 -2.12
C CYS A 63 1.66 -3.82 -3.21
N ALA A 64 2.14 -4.79 -3.98
CA ALA A 64 3.03 -4.54 -5.12
C ALA A 64 2.29 -3.77 -6.21
N ASP A 65 1.03 -4.11 -6.49
CA ASP A 65 0.20 -3.39 -7.45
C ASP A 65 -0.06 -1.94 -6.98
N CYS A 66 -0.37 -1.75 -5.69
CA CYS A 66 -0.44 -0.43 -5.08
C CYS A 66 0.84 0.39 -5.25
N LEU A 67 2.02 -0.22 -5.07
CA LEU A 67 3.31 0.46 -5.24
C LEU A 67 3.57 0.87 -6.69
N VAL A 68 3.20 0.02 -7.65
CA VAL A 68 3.24 0.35 -9.09
C VAL A 68 2.35 1.55 -9.37
N MET A 69 1.11 1.52 -8.88
CA MET A 69 0.15 2.61 -9.08
C MET A 69 0.61 3.92 -8.46
N ILE A 70 1.10 3.90 -7.22
CA ILE A 70 1.67 5.08 -6.56
C ILE A 70 2.85 5.63 -7.37
N SER A 71 3.70 4.76 -7.91
CA SER A 71 4.85 5.18 -8.74
C SER A 71 4.39 5.88 -10.03
N GLN A 72 3.35 5.37 -10.69
CA GLN A 72 2.78 6.02 -11.88
C GLN A 72 2.11 7.37 -11.53
N LEU A 73 1.40 7.47 -10.40
CA LEU A 73 0.82 8.73 -9.94
C LEU A 73 1.90 9.78 -9.63
N ARG A 74 3.04 9.37 -9.06
CA ARG A 74 4.20 10.26 -8.83
C ARG A 74 4.78 10.81 -10.12
N ILE A 75 4.72 10.05 -11.23
CA ILE A 75 5.14 10.49 -12.56
C ILE A 75 4.11 11.44 -13.18
N LEU A 76 2.82 11.13 -13.05
CA LEU A 76 1.74 11.81 -13.77
C LEU A 76 1.25 13.10 -13.13
N ILE A 77 1.41 13.25 -11.82
CA ILE A 77 0.91 14.40 -11.06
C ILE A 77 2.07 15.34 -10.72
N PRO A 78 2.11 16.56 -11.28
CA PRO A 78 3.19 17.52 -11.01
C PRO A 78 3.35 17.80 -9.51
N GLY A 79 4.59 17.71 -9.02
CA GLY A 79 4.94 17.96 -7.61
C GLY A 79 4.50 16.86 -6.62
N PHE A 80 3.85 15.80 -7.09
CA PHE A 80 3.27 14.77 -6.21
C PHE A 80 4.35 13.95 -5.50
N SER A 81 5.44 13.58 -6.18
CA SER A 81 6.53 12.80 -5.57
C SER A 81 7.08 13.49 -4.31
N ALA A 82 7.49 14.76 -4.44
CA ALA A 82 8.02 15.55 -3.33
C ALA A 82 7.01 15.73 -2.19
N LYS A 83 5.72 15.90 -2.52
CA LYS A 83 4.65 16.00 -1.52
C LYS A 83 4.46 14.67 -0.76
N VAL A 84 4.47 13.54 -1.47
CA VAL A 84 4.37 12.21 -0.86
C VAL A 84 5.56 11.96 0.05
N ASP A 85 6.79 12.24 -0.40
CA ASP A 85 8.00 12.06 0.41
C ASP A 85 7.93 12.86 1.71
N ARG A 86 7.62 14.15 1.63
CA ARG A 86 7.50 15.01 2.82
C ARG A 86 6.45 14.48 3.80
N VAL A 87 5.24 14.18 3.31
CA VAL A 87 4.14 13.69 4.16
C VAL A 87 4.46 12.34 4.80
N MET A 88 5.16 11.46 4.08
CA MET A 88 5.61 10.17 4.59
C MET A 88 6.58 10.33 5.76
N HIS A 89 7.61 11.18 5.61
CA HIS A 89 8.57 11.46 6.70
C HIS A 89 7.85 12.02 7.94
N GLU A 90 6.98 13.03 7.76
CA GLU A 90 6.20 13.59 8.87
C GLU A 90 5.31 12.54 9.56
N LYS A 91 4.75 11.58 8.82
CA LYS A 91 3.95 10.48 9.40
C LYS A 91 4.82 9.53 10.22
N ILE A 92 6.00 9.15 9.72
CA ILE A 92 6.93 8.27 10.42
C ILE A 92 7.39 8.92 11.73
N GLU A 93 7.84 10.18 11.68
CA GLU A 93 8.27 10.93 12.88
C GLU A 93 7.17 10.99 13.94
N ARG A 94 5.92 11.24 13.53
CA ARG A 94 4.77 11.23 14.47
C ARG A 94 4.54 9.87 15.11
N GLN A 95 4.70 8.78 14.37
CA GLN A 95 4.51 7.43 14.90
C GLN A 95 5.64 7.04 15.87
N ILE A 96 6.89 7.34 15.53
CA ILE A 96 8.04 7.14 16.43
C ILE A 96 7.82 7.90 17.74
N ASN A 97 7.44 9.18 17.66
CA ASN A 97 7.17 10.00 18.83
C ASN A 97 6.02 9.43 19.70
N ARG A 98 5.01 8.79 19.10
CA ARG A 98 3.94 8.11 19.84
C ARG A 98 4.48 6.89 20.60
N ILE A 99 5.26 6.03 19.93
CA ILE A 99 5.88 4.85 20.53
C ILE A 99 6.78 5.25 21.71
N SER A 100 7.60 6.30 21.55
CA SER A 100 8.47 6.79 22.64
C SER A 100 7.68 7.28 23.86
N LYS A 101 6.50 7.87 23.67
CA LYS A 101 5.63 8.29 24.78
C LYS A 101 4.98 7.11 25.48
N GLU A 102 4.53 6.10 24.73
CA GLU A 102 3.95 4.87 25.28
C GLU A 102 4.95 4.10 26.15
N GLN A 103 6.25 4.18 25.85
CA GLN A 103 7.33 3.54 26.64
C GLN A 103 7.75 4.31 27.90
N GLN A 104 7.33 5.58 28.03
CA GLN A 104 7.67 6.44 29.18
C GLN A 104 6.56 6.46 30.26
N CYS A 105 5.43 5.79 30.01
CA CYS A 105 4.33 5.57 30.96
C CYS A 105 4.42 4.18 31.57
#